data_AF-A0A0A9YFR6-F1
#
_entry.id   AF-A0A0A9YFR6-F1
#
_cell.length_a   1.000
_cell.length_b   1.000
_cell.length_c   1.000
_cell.angle_alpha   90.00
_cell.angle_beta   90.00
_cell.angle_gamma   90.00
#
_symmetry.space_group_name_H-M   'P 1'
#
loop_
_entity.id
_entity.type
_entity.pdbx_description
1 polymer ?
#
loop_
_entity_poly.entity_id
_entity_poly.type
_entity_poly.pdbx_seq_one_letter_code
_entity_poly.pdbx_strand_id
1 'polypeptide(L)'
;MSFYLNCGNIANFNRNCQFPLQDCINRRILLWNGPNCESTAFDNSKMLFGGDPLPARIKFSNDSKIPRTPIFVITNVFLTMRHLIIECSNTNVKVQFLKKCTKLILGGWRGPYF
;
A
#
# COMPACT_ATOMS: atom_id res chain seq x y z
N MET A 1 22.59 -17.32 1.85
CA MET A 1 21.52 -17.61 2.82
C MET A 1 20.49 -16.47 2.82
N SER A 2 19.67 -16.34 1.76
CA SER A 2 18.52 -15.42 1.72
C SER A 2 17.50 -15.99 0.74
N PHE A 3 17.03 -17.20 1.04
CA PHE A 3 16.12 -17.95 0.18
C PHE A 3 14.64 -17.59 0.39
N TYR A 4 14.29 -16.81 1.43
CA TYR A 4 12.95 -16.99 1.98
C TYR A 4 11.88 -15.96 1.62
N LEU A 5 12.16 -14.68 1.38
CA LEU A 5 11.12 -13.76 0.89
C LEU A 5 11.74 -12.66 0.03
N ASN A 6 11.47 -12.71 -1.28
CA ASN A 6 11.83 -11.64 -2.21
C ASN A 6 10.92 -10.42 -1.97
N CYS A 7 11.25 -9.64 -0.95
CA CYS A 7 10.54 -8.44 -0.52
C CYS A 7 11.09 -7.19 -1.21
N GLY A 8 10.20 -6.26 -1.58
CA GLY A 8 10.54 -4.89 -1.93
C GLY A 8 9.93 -3.89 -0.97
N ASN A 9 10.56 -2.72 -0.86
CA ASN A 9 10.06 -1.64 -0.04
C ASN A 9 9.37 -0.57 -0.90
N ILE A 10 8.18 -0.16 -0.48
CA ILE A 10 7.49 1.02 -1.03
C ILE A 10 8.01 2.25 -0.30
N ALA A 11 8.58 3.19 -1.06
CA ALA A 11 8.97 4.49 -0.52
C ALA A 11 7.78 5.46 -0.51
N ASN A 12 7.94 6.58 0.19
CA ASN A 12 6.87 7.54 0.38
C ASN A 12 6.53 8.28 -0.91
N PHE A 13 5.24 8.42 -1.20
CA PHE A 13 4.75 9.18 -2.34
C PHE A 13 4.69 10.66 -1.98
N ASN A 14 5.85 11.31 -1.94
CA ASN A 14 5.99 12.73 -1.70
C ASN A 14 6.77 13.41 -2.83
N ARG A 15 6.75 14.74 -2.89
CA ARG A 15 7.49 15.50 -3.91
C ARG A 15 9.01 15.26 -3.89
N ASN A 16 9.55 14.82 -2.75
CA ASN A 16 10.97 14.54 -2.59
C ASN A 16 11.38 13.17 -3.17
N CYS A 17 10.42 12.29 -3.44
CA CYS A 17 10.66 10.95 -3.97
C CYS A 17 10.04 10.78 -5.35
N GLN A 18 10.86 10.95 -6.39
CA GLN A 18 10.41 10.83 -7.78
C GLN A 18 10.18 9.38 -8.24
N PHE A 19 10.77 8.39 -7.55
CA PHE A 19 10.74 6.97 -7.92
C PHE A 19 10.34 6.08 -6.72
N PRO A 20 9.13 6.24 -6.17
CA PRO A 20 8.74 5.56 -4.93
C PRO A 20 8.61 4.04 -5.06
N LEU A 21 8.49 3.55 -6.30
CA LEU A 21 8.14 2.18 -6.64
C LEU A 21 9.29 1.38 -7.28
N GLN A 22 10.48 1.97 -7.39
CA GLN A 22 11.61 1.35 -8.10
C GLN A 22 12.02 -0.02 -7.51
N ASP A 23 11.89 -0.19 -6.19
CA ASP A 23 12.26 -1.45 -5.50
C ASP A 23 11.13 -2.50 -5.49
N CYS A 24 9.96 -2.14 -6.01
CA CYS A 24 8.78 -3.02 -6.01
C CYS A 24 8.72 -3.97 -7.22
N ILE A 25 9.64 -3.82 -8.17
CA ILE A 25 9.64 -4.56 -9.42
C ILE A 25 10.25 -5.94 -9.22
N ASN A 26 9.63 -6.96 -9.84
CA ASN A 26 10.04 -8.37 -9.72
C ASN A 26 10.11 -8.86 -8.25
N ARG A 27 9.29 -8.29 -7.36
CA ARG A 27 9.18 -8.70 -5.96
C ARG A 27 7.95 -9.57 -5.76
N ARG A 28 8.06 -10.51 -4.82
CA ARG A 28 6.95 -11.39 -4.41
C ARG A 28 6.09 -10.77 -3.31
N ILE A 29 6.67 -9.89 -2.52
CA ILE A 29 6.02 -9.21 -1.40
C ILE A 29 6.46 -7.76 -1.40
N LEU A 30 5.54 -6.84 -1.12
CA LEU A 30 5.85 -5.43 -0.89
C LEU A 30 5.60 -5.06 0.57
N LEU A 31 6.49 -4.26 1.13
CA LEU A 31 6.38 -3.70 2.47
C LEU A 31 6.31 -2.19 2.39
N TRP A 32 5.33 -1.60 3.08
CA TRP A 32 5.23 -0.16 3.24
C TRP A 32 5.27 0.19 4.72
N ASN A 33 6.43 0.64 5.19
CA ASN A 33 6.67 1.00 6.58
C ASN A 33 6.55 2.50 6.78
N GLY A 34 5.76 2.95 7.75
CA GLY A 34 5.52 4.36 8.02
C GLY A 34 4.99 5.11 6.80
N PRO A 35 3.90 4.63 6.17
CA PRO A 35 3.43 5.13 4.90
C PRO A 35 3.04 6.60 4.96
N ASN A 36 3.62 7.38 4.06
CA ASN A 36 3.24 8.75 3.78
C ASN A 36 2.93 8.88 2.28
N CYS A 37 1.72 9.32 1.97
CA CYS A 37 1.21 9.41 0.62
C CYS A 37 0.46 10.73 0.43
N GLU A 38 0.89 11.54 -0.54
CA GLU A 38 0.17 12.74 -0.96
C GLU A 38 -1.10 12.38 -1.73
N SER A 39 -2.09 13.28 -1.73
CA SER A 39 -3.38 13.07 -2.37
C SER A 39 -3.29 12.76 -3.88
N THR A 40 -2.26 13.28 -4.55
CA THR A 40 -1.98 13.03 -5.97
C THR A 40 -1.61 11.57 -6.27
N ALA A 41 -1.09 10.85 -5.29
CA ALA A 41 -0.68 9.45 -5.43
C ALA A 41 -1.75 8.46 -4.93
N PHE A 42 -2.93 8.96 -4.54
CA PHE A 42 -4.01 8.11 -4.04
C PHE A 42 -4.55 7.14 -5.08
N ASP A 43 -4.66 7.55 -6.35
CA ASP A 43 -5.16 6.66 -7.40
C ASP A 43 -4.16 5.55 -7.71
N ASN A 44 -2.87 5.87 -7.77
CA ASN A 44 -1.80 4.87 -7.88
C ASN A 44 -1.80 3.91 -6.68
N SER A 45 -1.99 4.43 -5.47
CA SER A 45 -2.06 3.62 -4.25
C SER A 45 -3.27 2.69 -4.27
N LYS A 46 -4.45 3.18 -4.71
CA LYS A 46 -5.65 2.35 -4.86
C LYS A 46 -5.44 1.22 -5.87
N MET A 47 -4.81 1.50 -7.01
CA MET A 47 -4.47 0.48 -8.00
C MET A 47 -3.51 -0.57 -7.41
N LEU A 48 -2.49 -0.11 -6.69
CA LEU A 48 -1.51 -0.98 -6.03
C LEU A 48 -2.19 -1.91 -5.00
N PHE A 49 -3.02 -1.36 -4.10
CA PHE A 49 -3.78 -2.14 -3.12
C PHE A 49 -4.91 -2.98 -3.71
N GLY A 50 -5.49 -2.56 -4.83
CA GLY A 50 -6.46 -3.35 -5.61
C GLY A 50 -5.83 -4.58 -6.28
N GLY A 51 -4.50 -4.61 -6.37
CA GLY A 51 -3.74 -5.63 -7.07
C GLY A 51 -3.81 -5.47 -8.59
N ASP A 52 -4.05 -4.26 -9.07
CA ASP A 52 -4.02 -3.93 -10.49
C ASP A 52 -2.57 -3.71 -10.94
N PRO A 53 -2.20 -4.15 -12.17
CA PRO A 53 -0.85 -3.94 -12.67
C PRO A 53 -0.51 -2.44 -12.81
N LEU A 54 0.48 -1.96 -12.06
CA LEU A 54 0.84 -0.54 -12.00
C LEU A 54 2.22 -0.29 -12.67
N PRO A 55 2.36 0.72 -13.55
CA PRO A 55 3.66 1.12 -14.07
C PRO A 55 4.51 1.78 -12.98
N ALA A 56 5.77 1.38 -12.89
CA ALA A 56 6.76 1.91 -11.97
C ALA A 56 7.92 2.51 -12.76
N ARG A 57 8.20 3.78 -12.47
CA ARG A 57 9.37 4.48 -13.00
C ARG A 57 10.61 4.04 -12.25
N ILE A 58 11.69 3.80 -12.98
CA ILE A 58 12.97 3.36 -12.44
C ILE A 58 14.03 4.38 -12.78
N LYS A 59 14.88 4.70 -11.81
CA LYS A 59 16.03 5.56 -12.07
C LYS A 59 16.99 4.85 -13.02
N PHE A 60 17.40 5.53 -14.10
CA PHE A 60 18.39 5.05 -15.08
C PHE A 60 18.00 3.75 -15.82
N SER A 61 16.72 3.40 -15.85
CA SER A 61 16.22 2.24 -16.58
C SER A 61 14.85 2.55 -17.19
N ASN A 62 14.43 1.74 -18.16
CA ASN A 62 13.09 1.83 -18.71
C ASN A 62 12.04 1.55 -17.64
N ASP A 63 10.87 2.18 -17.82
CA ASP A 63 9.69 1.92 -16.99
C ASP A 63 9.34 0.43 -17.04
N SER A 64 8.98 -0.11 -15.88
CA SER A 64 8.54 -1.51 -15.75
C SER A 64 7.17 -1.57 -15.09
N LYS A 65 6.58 -2.76 -15.05
CA LYS A 65 5.24 -2.96 -14.47
C LYS A 65 5.34 -3.80 -13.22
N ILE A 66 4.71 -3.33 -12.14
CA ILE A 66 4.51 -4.12 -10.94
C ILE A 66 3.29 -5.01 -11.21
N PRO A 67 3.43 -6.35 -11.17
CA PRO A 67 2.30 -7.26 -11.30
C PRO A 67 1.43 -7.21 -10.04
N ARG A 68 0.42 -8.08 -9.96
CA ARG A 68 -0.40 -8.24 -8.76
C ARG A 68 0.47 -8.78 -7.62
N THR A 69 1.01 -7.90 -6.78
CA THR A 69 1.90 -8.25 -5.67
C THR A 69 1.24 -7.96 -4.32
N PRO A 70 1.27 -8.88 -3.35
CA PRO A 70 0.75 -8.63 -2.01
C PRO A 70 1.54 -7.55 -1.28
N ILE A 71 0.83 -6.69 -0.54
CA ILE A 71 1.40 -5.53 0.17
C ILE A 71 1.09 -5.64 1.65
N PHE A 72 2.11 -5.44 2.47
CA PHE A 72 2.00 -5.32 3.92
C PHE A 72 2.25 -3.88 4.31
N VAL A 73 1.33 -3.31 5.08
CA VAL A 73 1.46 -1.93 5.58
C VAL A 73 1.71 -1.99 7.08
N ILE A 74 2.82 -1.39 7.52
CA ILE A 74 3.19 -1.27 8.92
C ILE A 74 3.12 0.21 9.28
N THR A 75 2.23 0.55 10.20
CA THR A 75 2.00 1.94 10.61
C THR A 75 1.56 1.96 12.07
N ASN A 76 1.92 3.03 12.77
CA ASN A 76 1.41 3.37 14.10
C ASN A 76 0.16 4.27 14.04
N VAL A 77 -0.20 4.76 12.86
CA VAL A 77 -1.33 5.68 12.63
C VAL A 77 -2.35 5.01 11.71
N PHE A 78 -3.63 5.24 11.98
CA PHE A 78 -4.72 4.77 11.14
C PHE A 78 -4.70 5.46 9.77
N LEU A 79 -4.71 4.68 8.69
CA LEU A 79 -4.67 5.19 7.33
C LEU A 79 -6.05 5.12 6.71
N THR A 80 -6.63 6.30 6.48
CA THR A 80 -7.87 6.44 5.71
C THR A 80 -7.54 6.93 4.31
N MET A 81 -7.47 6.00 3.36
CA MET A 81 -7.65 6.38 1.97
C MET A 81 -9.15 6.51 1.75
N ARG A 82 -9.64 7.56 1.08
CA ARG A 82 -11.08 7.92 1.00
C ARG A 82 -12.06 6.78 0.59
N HIS A 83 -11.57 5.62 0.16
CA HIS A 83 -12.36 4.40 -0.09
C HIS A 83 -11.69 3.07 0.37
N LEU A 84 -10.57 3.11 1.09
CA LEU A 84 -9.86 1.92 1.58
C LEU A 84 -9.44 2.16 3.03
N ILE A 85 -10.01 1.38 3.95
CA ILE A 85 -9.60 1.33 5.36
C ILE A 85 -8.56 0.21 5.47
N ILE A 86 -7.33 0.55 5.89
CA ILE A 86 -6.32 -0.44 6.26
C ILE A 86 -6.20 -0.40 7.77
N GLU A 87 -6.74 -1.42 8.45
CA GLU A 87 -6.59 -1.56 9.90
C GLU A 87 -5.22 -2.15 10.22
N CYS A 88 -4.34 -1.35 10.82
CA CYS A 88 -3.06 -1.85 11.33
C CYS A 88 -3.26 -2.29 12.78
N SER A 89 -3.38 -3.59 13.02
CA SER A 89 -3.42 -4.11 14.39
C SER A 89 -2.02 -4.10 14.98
N ASN A 90 -1.73 -3.09 15.79
CA ASN A 90 -0.54 -3.06 16.61
C ASN A 90 -0.73 -4.05 17.78
N THR A 91 -0.21 -5.27 17.62
CA THR A 91 0.40 -6.18 18.62
C THR A 91 0.45 -7.60 18.04
N ASN A 92 1.66 -8.15 17.90
CA ASN A 92 1.98 -9.52 17.47
C ASN A 92 1.28 -10.02 16.19
N VAL A 93 1.82 -9.57 15.04
CA VAL A 93 1.68 -10.13 13.68
C VAL A 93 0.29 -10.71 13.34
N LYS A 94 -0.69 -9.82 13.19
CA LYS A 94 -1.90 -10.15 12.41
C LYS A 94 -1.74 -9.57 11.01
N VAL A 95 -1.48 -10.47 10.07
CA VAL A 95 -1.49 -10.19 8.63
C VAL A 95 -2.92 -9.95 8.21
N GLN A 96 -3.31 -8.69 7.99
CA GLN A 96 -4.57 -8.39 7.33
C GLN A 96 -4.40 -8.59 5.83
N PHE A 97 -4.95 -9.69 5.32
CA PHE A 97 -5.18 -9.84 3.89
C PHE A 97 -6.27 -8.85 3.48
N LEU A 98 -5.93 -7.89 2.63
CA LEU A 98 -6.88 -7.05 1.91
C LEU A 98 -7.70 -7.93 0.96
N LYS A 99 -8.68 -8.66 1.50
CA LYS A 99 -9.79 -9.20 0.70
C LYS A 99 -10.68 -8.02 0.36
N LYS A 100 -10.99 -7.91 -0.93
CA LYS A 100 -11.96 -7.01 -1.54
C LYS A 100 -13.28 -7.07 -0.75
N CYS A 101 -13.44 -6.19 0.24
CA CYS A 101 -14.65 -6.10 1.06
C CYS A 101 -15.35 -4.77 0.79
N THR A 102 -15.95 -4.70 -0.40
CA THR A 102 -17.20 -3.97 -0.54
C THR A 102 -18.24 -4.76 0.28
N LYS A 103 -18.95 -4.08 1.19
CA LYS A 103 -19.91 -4.58 2.21
C LYS A 103 -19.31 -5.14 3.51
N LEU A 104 -19.87 -4.64 4.61
CA LEU A 104 -19.76 -5.04 6.02
C LEU A 104 -18.62 -4.38 6.84
N ILE A 105 -18.87 -3.16 7.30
CA ILE A 105 -18.92 -2.90 8.75
C ILE A 105 -20.23 -2.15 9.04
N LEU A 106 -21.26 -2.94 9.35
CA LEU A 106 -22.42 -2.51 10.13
C LEU A 106 -21.90 -2.13 11.52
N GLY A 107 -22.08 -0.87 11.92
CA GLY A 107 -21.69 -0.43 13.26
C GLY A 107 -21.57 1.09 13.41
N GLY A 108 -22.71 1.79 13.32
CA GLY A 108 -22.87 3.10 13.96
C GLY A 108 -22.22 4.30 13.28
N TRP A 109 -22.85 4.81 12.22
CA TRP A 109 -22.82 6.24 11.94
C TRP A 109 -23.61 6.96 13.05
N ARG A 110 -22.91 7.44 14.09
CA ARG A 110 -23.40 8.59 14.88
C ARG A 110 -22.60 9.80 14.42
N GLY A 111 -23.11 10.47 13.40
CA GLY A 111 -22.63 11.81 13.07
C GLY A 111 -22.98 12.75 14.23
N PRO A 112 -22.12 13.73 14.56
CA PRO A 112 -22.55 14.84 15.38
C PRO A 112 -23.07 15.97 14.48
N TYR A 113 -24.05 16.68 15.01
CA TYR A 113 -24.57 17.99 14.57
C TYR A 113 -25.72 17.97 13.55
N PHE A 114 -26.91 18.24 14.13
CA PHE A 114 -28.14 18.88 13.63
C PHE A 114 -28.49 18.78 12.14
#